data_AF-A0A1D9HAH1-F1
#
_entry.id   AF-A0A1D9HAH1-F1
#
_cell.length_a   1.000
_cell.length_b   1.000
_cell.length_c   1.000
_cell.angle_alpha   90.00
_cell.angle_beta   90.00
_cell.angle_gamma   90.00
#
_symmetry.space_group_name_H-M   'P 1'
#
loop_
_entity.id
_entity.type
_entity.pdbx_description
1 polymer ?
#
loop_
_entity_poly.entity_id
_entity_poly.type
_entity_poly.pdbx_seq_one_letter_code
_entity_poly.pdbx_strand_id
1 'polypeptide(L)'
;MRRLSPDRLAWRDAMPALVSALVTAWVSAGCGTSAPPAASPAVAAASPAPAAAAAATPLLRLAPAALGRTLAWQQQIRVRFRDGAGADHVRELQALLEADAGTTRLAALAGGQVLARLAWDGTRLQVSRSPWAPAELVPERILSDLQLALWPSAAVAAALPPGWTLAEGPGWRELRQGAEAVVAIGYPGDPDNRGDRLIALAHRRDGYTLEIRNLAAAPAGDGVRP
;
A
#
# COMPACT_ATOMS: atom_id res chain seq x y z
N MET A 1 -29.74 10.48 31.78
CA MET A 1 -29.44 10.74 30.36
C MET A 1 -28.67 9.54 29.81
N ARG A 2 -29.30 8.76 28.92
CA ARG A 2 -28.78 7.50 28.38
C ARG A 2 -27.84 7.74 27.20
N ARG A 3 -26.84 6.87 27.15
CA ARG A 3 -25.76 6.61 26.17
C ARG A 3 -25.97 7.07 24.73
N LEU A 4 -24.86 7.55 24.14
CA LEU A 4 -24.54 7.32 22.73
C LEU A 4 -23.20 6.57 22.68
N SER A 5 -23.28 5.31 22.24
CA SER A 5 -22.14 4.49 21.82
C SER A 5 -21.90 4.75 20.33
N PRO A 6 -20.66 4.94 19.85
CA PRO A 6 -20.40 5.01 18.42
C PRO A 6 -20.43 3.61 17.81
N ASP A 7 -21.31 3.46 16.84
CA ASP A 7 -21.56 2.25 16.07
C ASP A 7 -20.34 1.72 15.34
N ARG A 8 -20.28 0.39 15.35
CA ARG A 8 -19.35 -0.45 14.63
C ARG A 8 -19.69 -0.34 13.14
N LEU A 9 -18.76 0.15 12.31
CA LEU A 9 -18.84 -0.07 10.87
C LEU A 9 -18.65 -1.56 10.60
N ALA A 10 -19.79 -2.21 10.35
CA ALA A 10 -19.92 -3.59 9.96
C ALA A 10 -19.38 -3.79 8.54
N TRP A 11 -18.19 -4.37 8.43
CA TRP A 11 -17.70 -5.03 7.22
C TRP A 11 -18.23 -6.46 7.24
N ARG A 12 -19.50 -6.63 6.84
CA ARG A 12 -20.07 -7.94 6.56
C ARG A 12 -20.16 -8.13 5.05
N ASP A 13 -19.96 -9.39 4.69
CA ASP A 13 -20.33 -10.02 3.42
C ASP A 13 -19.30 -9.96 2.28
N ALA A 14 -18.39 -10.93 2.31
CA ALA A 14 -18.03 -11.71 1.12
C ALA A 14 -17.37 -13.04 1.54
N MET A 15 -18.18 -14.01 1.96
CA MET A 15 -17.85 -15.43 1.84
C MET A 15 -18.53 -15.97 0.58
N PRO A 16 -17.83 -16.74 -0.26
CA PRO A 16 -18.47 -17.77 -1.05
C PRO A 16 -18.22 -19.15 -0.45
N ALA A 17 -19.29 -19.93 -0.49
CA ALA A 17 -19.45 -21.25 0.08
C ALA A 17 -18.63 -22.33 -0.64
N LEU A 18 -18.26 -23.32 0.18
CA LEU A 18 -18.10 -24.75 -0.11
C LEU A 18 -18.63 -25.24 -1.46
N VAL A 19 -17.78 -25.97 -2.20
CA VAL A 19 -18.23 -27.11 -2.99
C VAL A 19 -17.37 -28.31 -2.61
N SER A 20 -17.99 -29.23 -1.87
CA SER A 20 -17.53 -30.59 -1.65
C SER A 20 -17.68 -31.39 -2.94
N ALA A 21 -16.68 -32.19 -3.28
CA ALA A 21 -16.86 -33.35 -4.15
C ALA A 21 -16.00 -34.50 -3.62
N LEU A 22 -16.69 -35.41 -2.92
CA LEU A 22 -16.25 -36.78 -2.66
C LEU A 22 -16.29 -37.57 -3.98
N VAL A 23 -15.20 -38.25 -4.32
CA VAL A 23 -15.28 -39.47 -5.14
C VAL A 23 -14.38 -40.53 -4.54
N THR A 24 -15.03 -41.57 -4.03
CA THR A 24 -14.46 -42.84 -3.59
C THR A 24 -14.65 -43.85 -4.74
N ALA A 25 -13.63 -44.70 -4.98
CA ALA A 25 -13.66 -46.06 -5.58
C ALA A 25 -12.44 -46.26 -6.51
N TRP A 26 -11.79 -47.42 -6.64
CA TRP A 26 -11.91 -48.78 -6.10
C TRP A 26 -10.58 -49.50 -6.37
N VAL A 27 -10.37 -50.64 -5.68
CA VAL A 27 -9.22 -51.55 -5.77
C VAL A 27 -9.22 -52.38 -7.06
N SER A 28 -8.03 -52.70 -7.61
CA SER A 28 -7.72 -54.05 -8.11
C SER A 28 -6.23 -54.26 -8.40
N ALA A 29 -5.73 -55.41 -7.94
CA ALA A 29 -4.41 -55.96 -8.21
C ALA A 29 -4.29 -56.53 -9.64
N GLY A 30 -3.06 -56.59 -10.17
CA GLY A 30 -2.73 -57.33 -11.39
C GLY A 30 -1.22 -57.40 -11.63
N CYS A 31 -0.68 -58.62 -11.63
CA CYS A 31 0.70 -58.97 -11.98
C CYS A 31 0.82 -59.26 -13.48
N GLY A 32 2.00 -59.03 -14.08
CA GLY A 32 2.51 -59.84 -15.20
C GLY A 32 2.96 -59.15 -16.51
N THR A 33 4.28 -59.13 -16.71
CA THR A 33 5.01 -59.66 -17.89
C THR A 33 5.02 -58.94 -19.27
N SER A 34 6.23 -58.47 -19.61
CA SER A 34 7.01 -58.51 -20.88
C SER A 34 6.73 -57.64 -22.13
N ALA A 35 7.79 -56.90 -22.49
CA ALA A 35 8.46 -56.73 -23.80
C ALA A 35 7.93 -55.72 -24.88
N PRO A 36 8.84 -55.10 -25.68
CA PRO A 36 8.66 -53.81 -26.39
C PRO A 36 8.57 -53.98 -27.94
N PRO A 37 8.82 -52.98 -28.83
CA PRO A 37 8.57 -51.52 -28.84
C PRO A 37 7.72 -51.07 -30.07
N ALA A 38 7.07 -49.91 -30.01
CA ALA A 38 6.69 -49.17 -31.23
C ALA A 38 6.57 -47.67 -30.94
N ALA A 39 7.25 -46.90 -31.78
CA ALA A 39 7.41 -45.46 -31.68
C ALA A 39 6.07 -44.70 -31.71
N SER A 40 5.98 -43.65 -30.91
CA SER A 40 5.01 -42.55 -31.07
C SER A 40 5.58 -41.27 -30.45
N PRO A 41 5.25 -40.10 -31.01
CA PRO A 41 5.99 -38.86 -30.82
C PRO A 41 5.85 -38.35 -29.38
N ALA A 42 6.98 -37.90 -28.83
CA ALA A 42 7.03 -37.19 -27.56
C ALA A 42 6.23 -35.89 -27.67
N VAL A 43 5.00 -35.89 -27.16
CA VAL A 43 4.29 -34.67 -26.80
C VAL A 43 5.10 -34.08 -25.64
N ALA A 44 5.78 -32.97 -25.89
CA ALA A 44 6.47 -32.20 -24.87
C ALA A 44 5.47 -31.87 -23.76
N ALA A 45 5.60 -32.56 -22.64
CA ALA A 45 4.90 -32.22 -21.42
C ALA A 45 5.36 -30.81 -21.03
N ALA A 46 4.52 -29.81 -21.32
CA ALA A 46 4.69 -28.47 -20.81
C ALA A 46 4.75 -28.59 -19.29
N SER A 47 5.94 -28.38 -18.73
CA SER A 47 6.12 -28.24 -17.30
C SER A 47 5.12 -27.19 -16.81
N PRO A 48 4.35 -27.44 -15.73
CA PRO A 48 3.53 -26.39 -15.16
C PRO A 48 4.47 -25.26 -14.73
N ALA A 49 4.31 -24.11 -15.38
CA ALA A 49 5.01 -22.90 -14.98
C ALA A 49 4.80 -22.70 -13.47
N PRO A 50 5.87 -22.44 -12.69
CA PRO A 50 5.72 -22.24 -11.27
C PRO A 50 4.71 -21.11 -11.07
N ALA A 51 3.68 -21.38 -10.26
CA ALA A 51 2.69 -20.39 -9.85
C ALA A 51 3.44 -19.10 -9.51
N ALA A 52 3.19 -18.06 -10.31
CA ALA A 52 3.93 -16.81 -10.26
C ALA A 52 4.00 -16.34 -8.81
N ALA A 53 5.20 -16.35 -8.23
CA ALA A 53 5.46 -15.72 -6.96
C ALA A 53 4.87 -14.30 -7.05
N ALA A 54 3.95 -13.98 -6.14
CA ALA A 54 3.25 -12.70 -6.17
C ALA A 54 4.29 -11.58 -6.29
N ALA A 55 4.24 -10.84 -7.41
CA ALA A 55 5.23 -9.81 -7.68
C ALA A 55 5.22 -8.78 -6.55
N ALA A 56 6.39 -8.24 -6.19
CA ALA A 56 6.45 -7.18 -5.19
C ALA A 56 5.59 -5.98 -5.61
N THR A 57 4.98 -5.30 -4.64
CA THR A 57 4.23 -4.07 -4.93
C THR A 57 5.20 -2.99 -5.43
N PRO A 58 4.91 -2.31 -6.56
CA PRO A 58 5.81 -1.33 -7.14
C PRO A 58 6.03 -0.16 -6.18
N LEU A 59 7.26 0.37 -6.21
CA LEU A 59 7.58 1.64 -5.57
C LEU A 59 7.37 2.76 -6.58
N LEU A 60 6.36 3.59 -6.34
CA LEU A 60 6.09 4.76 -7.17
C LEU A 60 7.20 5.80 -6.99
N ARG A 61 7.56 6.43 -8.11
CA ARG A 61 8.50 7.56 -8.19
C ARG A 61 8.00 8.56 -9.23
N LEU A 62 6.82 9.11 -8.98
CA LEU A 62 6.21 10.11 -9.86
C LEU A 62 7.05 11.38 -9.90
N ALA A 63 7.17 12.02 -11.06
CA ALA A 63 7.78 13.33 -11.18
C ALA A 63 7.08 14.33 -10.23
N PRO A 64 7.81 15.20 -9.51
CA PRO A 64 7.21 16.17 -8.60
C PRO A 64 6.16 17.06 -9.28
N ALA A 65 6.45 17.55 -10.49
CA ALA A 65 5.52 18.32 -11.33
C ALA A 65 4.17 17.64 -11.61
N ALA A 66 4.10 16.30 -11.60
CA ALA A 66 2.87 15.57 -11.84
C ALA A 66 1.81 15.78 -10.75
N LEU A 67 2.20 16.34 -9.59
CA LEU A 67 1.28 16.72 -8.53
C LEU A 67 0.35 17.88 -8.93
N GLY A 68 0.83 18.81 -9.76
CA GLY A 68 0.05 19.97 -10.22
C GLY A 68 -0.27 21.03 -9.16
N ARG A 69 0.21 20.86 -7.92
CA ARG A 69 0.06 21.81 -6.81
C ARG A 69 1.28 21.76 -5.89
N THR A 70 1.43 22.79 -5.06
CA THR A 70 2.44 22.80 -4.00
C THR A 70 1.87 22.23 -2.70
N LEU A 71 2.67 21.47 -1.96
CA LEU A 71 2.37 20.96 -0.62
C LEU A 71 3.45 21.42 0.35
N ALA A 72 3.01 21.78 1.56
CA ALA A 72 3.87 22.01 2.71
C ALA A 72 3.08 21.59 3.96
N TRP A 73 3.11 20.29 4.26
CA TRP A 73 2.29 19.68 5.29
C TRP A 73 3.13 19.06 6.39
N GLN A 74 2.69 19.29 7.63
CA GLN A 74 3.06 18.46 8.76
C GLN A 74 1.95 17.43 8.97
N GLN A 75 2.31 16.16 9.00
CA GLN A 75 1.36 15.06 9.11
C GLN A 75 1.71 14.19 10.32
N GLN A 76 0.68 13.66 10.99
CA GLN A 76 0.82 12.56 11.94
C GLN A 76 0.41 11.27 11.25
N ILE A 77 1.30 10.29 11.24
CA ILE A 77 1.08 8.97 10.64
C ILE A 77 1.03 7.96 11.77
N ARG A 78 -0.12 7.31 11.95
CA ARG A 78 -0.28 6.13 12.79
C ARG A 78 -0.26 4.90 11.90
N VAL A 79 0.75 4.06 12.06
CA VAL A 79 0.87 2.77 11.35
C VAL A 79 0.47 1.64 12.29
N ARG A 80 -0.34 0.71 11.76
CA ARG A 80 -0.60 -0.59 12.41
C ARG A 80 -0.11 -1.70 11.50
N PHE A 81 0.66 -2.62 12.04
CA PHE A 81 1.25 -3.74 11.29
C PHE A 81 1.44 -4.95 12.20
N ARG A 82 1.67 -6.12 11.61
CA ARG A 82 2.01 -7.33 12.34
C ARG A 82 3.49 -7.65 12.14
N ASP A 83 4.19 -8.04 13.20
CA ASP A 83 5.59 -8.47 13.09
C ASP A 83 5.72 -9.92 12.60
N GLY A 84 6.95 -10.39 12.40
CA GLY A 84 7.23 -11.77 11.99
C GLY A 84 6.82 -12.83 13.02
N ALA A 85 6.59 -12.46 14.28
CA ALA A 85 6.10 -13.35 15.34
C ALA A 85 4.57 -13.39 15.41
N GLY A 86 3.87 -12.58 14.62
CA GLY A 86 2.41 -12.52 14.57
C GLY A 86 1.78 -11.54 15.56
N ALA A 87 2.57 -10.73 16.28
CA ALA A 87 2.07 -9.73 17.20
C ALA A 87 1.70 -8.44 16.46
N ASP A 88 0.58 -7.82 16.87
CA ASP A 88 0.14 -6.55 16.31
C ASP A 88 0.86 -5.38 16.99
N HIS A 89 1.38 -4.46 16.18
CA HIS A 89 2.12 -3.27 16.60
C HIS A 89 1.42 -2.01 16.12
N VAL A 90 1.49 -0.97 16.95
CA VAL A 90 1.08 0.39 16.57
C VAL A 90 2.27 1.31 16.78
N ARG A 91 2.60 2.10 15.76
CA ARG A 91 3.62 3.14 15.86
C ARG A 91 3.08 4.45 15.34
N GLU A 92 3.58 5.53 15.91
CA GLU A 92 3.27 6.88 15.47
C GLU A 92 4.56 7.58 15.06
N LEU A 93 4.48 8.30 13.95
CA LEU A 93 5.54 9.16 13.45
C LEU A 93 4.93 10.44 12.89
N GLN A 94 5.75 11.48 12.81
CA GLN A 94 5.43 12.70 12.08
C GLN A 94 6.14 12.67 10.73
N ALA A 95 5.45 13.15 9.70
CA ALA A 95 6.02 13.38 8.38
C ALA A 95 5.94 14.87 8.05
N LEU A 96 7.06 15.46 7.68
CA LEU A 96 7.12 16.77 7.03
C LEU A 96 7.20 16.52 5.54
N LEU A 97 6.12 16.81 4.81
CA LEU A 97 6.01 16.63 3.37
C LEU A 97 5.99 17.99 2.68
N GLU A 98 6.98 18.22 1.84
CA GLU A 98 7.03 19.35 0.93
C GLU A 98 7.07 18.84 -0.51
N ALA A 99 6.27 19.43 -1.39
CA ALA A 99 6.32 19.11 -2.81
C ALA A 99 6.01 20.34 -3.64
N ASP A 100 6.81 20.58 -4.67
CA ASP A 100 6.56 21.55 -5.72
C ASP A 100 6.83 20.92 -7.09
N ALA A 101 6.87 21.74 -8.14
CA ALA A 101 7.10 21.23 -9.49
C ALA A 101 8.49 20.60 -9.71
N GLY A 102 9.49 20.97 -8.89
CA GLY A 102 10.87 20.52 -9.03
C GLY A 102 11.29 19.44 -8.04
N THR A 103 10.74 19.42 -6.82
CA THR A 103 11.17 18.47 -5.79
C THR A 103 10.04 18.00 -4.87
N THR A 104 10.15 16.76 -4.40
CA THR A 104 9.39 16.22 -3.27
C THR A 104 10.36 15.87 -2.16
N ARG A 105 10.14 16.44 -0.98
CA ARG A 105 10.97 16.23 0.21
C ARG A 105 10.10 15.66 1.32
N LEU A 106 10.67 14.70 2.03
CA LEU A 106 10.05 14.05 3.17
C LEU A 106 11.05 13.96 4.31
N ALA A 107 10.64 14.36 5.50
CA ALA A 107 11.33 14.02 6.74
C ALA A 107 10.39 13.23 7.64
N ALA A 108 10.80 12.03 8.05
CA ALA A 108 10.08 11.22 9.02
C ALA A 108 10.72 11.41 10.40
N LEU A 109 9.89 11.68 11.42
CA LEU A 109 10.33 11.93 12.79
C LEU A 109 9.55 11.08 13.77
N ALA A 110 10.19 10.65 14.86
CA ALA A 110 9.51 10.07 16.02
C ALA A 110 10.23 10.54 17.29
N GLY A 111 9.46 10.84 18.34
CA GLY A 111 10.03 11.35 19.60
C GLY A 111 10.86 12.63 19.44
N GLY A 112 10.52 13.49 18.45
CA GLY A 112 11.26 14.73 18.16
C GLY A 112 12.59 14.53 17.42
N GLN A 113 12.97 13.29 17.09
CA GLN A 113 14.19 12.99 16.37
C GLN A 113 13.89 12.58 14.92
N VAL A 114 14.81 12.91 14.00
CA VAL A 114 14.66 12.59 12.57
C VAL A 114 15.09 11.14 12.31
N LEU A 115 14.15 10.30 11.91
CA LEU A 115 14.41 8.91 11.55
C LEU A 115 14.97 8.78 10.14
N ALA A 116 14.41 9.55 9.19
CA ALA A 116 14.83 9.51 7.81
C ALA A 116 14.52 10.82 7.09
N ARG A 117 15.29 11.09 6.04
CA ARG A 117 15.07 12.16 5.07
C ARG A 117 15.10 11.58 3.68
N LEU A 118 14.25 12.11 2.82
CA LEU A 118 14.19 11.77 1.41
C LEU A 118 14.03 13.05 0.60
N ALA A 119 14.74 13.14 -0.52
CA ALA A 119 14.51 14.14 -1.55
C ALA A 119 14.45 13.46 -2.91
N TRP A 120 13.43 13.80 -3.68
CA TRP A 120 13.17 13.27 -5.02
C TRP A 120 12.95 14.44 -5.98
N ASP A 121 13.70 14.48 -7.09
CA ASP A 121 13.61 15.55 -8.09
C ASP A 121 12.98 15.10 -9.42
N GLY A 122 12.49 13.85 -9.48
CA GLY A 122 12.01 13.22 -10.71
C GLY A 122 13.07 12.37 -11.43
N THR A 123 14.34 12.51 -11.07
CA THR A 123 15.47 11.78 -11.68
C THR A 123 16.31 11.06 -10.62
N ARG A 124 16.72 11.77 -9.57
CA ARG A 124 17.58 11.28 -8.49
C ARG A 124 16.79 11.22 -7.19
N LEU A 125 16.86 10.04 -6.56
CA LEU A 125 16.31 9.79 -5.24
C LEU A 125 17.45 9.79 -4.23
N GLN A 126 17.43 10.76 -3.32
CA GLN A 126 18.38 10.84 -2.21
C GLN A 126 17.68 10.45 -0.93
N VAL A 127 18.23 9.44 -0.25
CA VAL A 127 17.69 8.93 1.01
C VAL A 127 18.78 8.90 2.05
N SER A 128 18.46 9.41 3.24
CA SER A 128 19.31 9.33 4.42
C SER A 128 18.47 8.74 5.55
N ARG A 129 18.94 7.63 6.13
CA ARG A 129 18.34 7.01 7.31
C ARG A 129 19.27 7.17 8.49
N SER A 130 18.69 7.50 9.64
CA SER A 130 19.43 7.54 10.88
C SER A 130 19.81 6.11 11.32
N PRO A 131 20.98 5.90 11.96
CA PRO A 131 21.40 4.57 12.42
C PRO A 131 20.47 3.90 13.44
N TRP A 132 19.69 4.72 14.16
CA TRP A 132 18.73 4.30 15.17
C TRP A 132 17.30 4.21 14.62
N ALA A 133 17.10 4.43 13.32
CA ALA A 133 15.79 4.24 12.70
C ALA A 133 15.41 2.73 12.72
N PRO A 134 14.16 2.39 13.06
CA PRO A 134 13.69 1.01 13.00
C PRO A 134 13.89 0.40 11.61
N ALA A 135 14.19 -0.90 11.55
CA ALA A 135 14.45 -1.60 10.29
C ALA A 135 13.26 -1.54 9.33
N GLU A 136 12.05 -1.58 9.88
CA GLU A 136 10.76 -1.57 9.17
C GLU A 136 10.45 -0.23 8.50
N LEU A 137 11.14 0.85 8.89
CA LEU A 137 10.95 2.17 8.27
C LEU A 137 11.66 2.20 6.91
N VAL A 138 10.88 2.10 5.83
CA VAL A 138 11.37 2.21 4.44
C VAL A 138 10.93 3.55 3.85
N PRO A 139 11.80 4.59 3.79
CA PRO A 139 11.42 5.93 3.33
C PRO A 139 10.83 5.97 1.93
N GLU A 140 11.33 5.14 1.02
CA GLU A 140 10.87 5.01 -0.36
C GLU A 140 9.44 4.46 -0.42
N ARG A 141 9.08 3.57 0.51
CA ARG A 141 7.70 3.07 0.62
C ARG A 141 6.76 4.15 1.13
N ILE A 142 7.20 4.96 2.10
CA ILE A 142 6.41 6.10 2.59
C ILE A 142 6.17 7.10 1.45
N LEU A 143 7.20 7.44 0.67
CA LEU A 143 7.03 8.27 -0.52
C LEU A 143 6.02 7.65 -1.48
N SER A 144 6.15 6.36 -1.80
CA SER A 144 5.25 5.66 -2.70
C SER A 144 3.80 5.70 -2.23
N ASP A 145 3.55 5.45 -0.94
CA ASP A 145 2.20 5.48 -0.36
C ASP A 145 1.60 6.89 -0.38
N LEU A 146 2.40 7.91 -0.05
CA LEU A 146 1.98 9.32 -0.14
C LEU A 146 1.69 9.72 -1.58
N GLN A 147 2.51 9.30 -2.54
CA GLN A 147 2.28 9.56 -3.95
C GLN A 147 0.99 8.90 -4.45
N LEU A 148 0.78 7.62 -4.13
CA LEU A 148 -0.45 6.89 -4.45
C LEU A 148 -1.69 7.59 -3.88
N ALA A 149 -1.58 8.11 -2.65
CA ALA A 149 -2.67 8.79 -1.96
C ALA A 149 -2.93 10.22 -2.44
N LEU A 150 -1.90 10.96 -2.87
CA LEU A 150 -2.01 12.42 -3.05
C LEU A 150 -1.88 12.90 -4.50
N TRP A 151 -1.22 12.15 -5.38
CA TRP A 151 -1.01 12.59 -6.77
C TRP A 151 -2.28 12.37 -7.60
N PRO A 152 -2.47 13.08 -8.72
CA PRO A 152 -3.56 12.81 -9.65
C PRO A 152 -3.56 11.34 -10.12
N SER A 153 -4.74 10.73 -10.20
CA SER A 153 -4.90 9.32 -10.56
C SER A 153 -4.35 9.00 -11.94
N ALA A 154 -4.54 9.90 -12.91
CA ALA A 154 -3.98 9.76 -14.26
C ALA A 154 -2.46 9.66 -14.23
N ALA A 155 -1.78 10.47 -13.42
CA ALA A 155 -0.34 10.43 -13.26
C ALA A 155 0.12 9.12 -12.62
N VAL A 156 -0.58 8.68 -11.56
CA VAL A 156 -0.30 7.39 -10.90
C VAL A 156 -0.47 6.24 -11.88
N ALA A 157 -1.60 6.17 -12.58
CA ALA A 157 -1.90 5.12 -13.55
C ALA A 157 -0.85 5.05 -14.67
N ALA A 158 -0.37 6.19 -15.17
CA ALA A 158 0.68 6.24 -16.19
C ALA A 158 2.05 5.74 -15.69
N ALA A 159 2.30 5.78 -14.37
CA ALA A 159 3.54 5.29 -13.75
C ALA A 159 3.47 3.81 -13.35
N LEU A 160 2.31 3.14 -13.48
CA LEU A 160 2.14 1.76 -13.08
C LEU A 160 2.77 0.79 -14.09
N PRO A 161 3.47 -0.28 -13.63
CA PRO A 161 3.95 -1.33 -14.51
C PRO A 161 2.79 -2.14 -15.15
N PRO A 162 3.06 -2.90 -16.21
CA PRO A 162 2.07 -3.83 -16.78
C PRO A 162 1.47 -4.77 -15.73
N GLY A 163 0.16 -5.00 -15.83
CA GLY A 163 -0.60 -5.84 -14.89
C GLY A 163 -1.07 -5.11 -13.63
N TRP A 164 -0.68 -3.85 -13.43
CA TRP A 164 -1.17 -2.98 -12.36
C TRP A 164 -2.23 -2.01 -12.88
N THR A 165 -3.26 -1.77 -12.08
CA THR A 165 -4.33 -0.83 -12.41
C THR A 165 -4.72 -0.04 -11.18
N LEU A 166 -5.06 1.25 -11.38
CA LEU A 166 -5.65 2.10 -10.36
C LEU A 166 -7.12 2.32 -10.68
N ALA A 167 -7.99 2.01 -9.73
CA ALA A 167 -9.39 2.43 -9.75
C ALA A 167 -9.60 3.57 -8.76
N GLU A 168 -10.49 4.51 -9.06
CA GLU A 168 -10.89 5.55 -8.13
C GLU A 168 -12.37 5.90 -8.24
N GLY A 169 -12.91 6.46 -7.17
CA GLY A 169 -14.24 7.04 -7.13
C GLY A 169 -14.33 8.15 -6.08
N PRO A 170 -15.54 8.62 -5.74
CA PRO A 170 -15.71 9.66 -4.73
C PRO A 170 -15.16 9.20 -3.37
N GLY A 171 -14.12 9.85 -2.88
CA GLY A 171 -13.54 9.56 -1.56
C GLY A 171 -12.77 8.23 -1.44
N TRP A 172 -12.41 7.55 -2.52
CA TRP A 172 -11.59 6.33 -2.45
C TRP A 172 -10.68 6.10 -3.66
N ARG A 173 -9.64 5.30 -3.47
CA ARG A 173 -8.77 4.71 -4.49
C ARG A 173 -8.45 3.26 -4.17
N GLU A 174 -8.26 2.44 -5.20
CA GLU A 174 -7.81 1.07 -5.05
C GLU A 174 -6.74 0.74 -6.09
N LEU A 175 -5.57 0.31 -5.63
CA LEU A 175 -4.50 -0.24 -6.46
C LEU A 175 -4.66 -1.75 -6.53
N ARG A 176 -4.66 -2.28 -7.76
CA ARG A 176 -4.85 -3.70 -8.04
C ARG A 176 -3.72 -4.26 -8.89
N GLN A 177 -3.41 -5.53 -8.70
CA GLN A 177 -2.63 -6.33 -9.63
C GLN A 177 -3.54 -7.44 -10.18
N GLY A 178 -4.01 -7.28 -11.42
CA GLY A 178 -5.08 -8.12 -11.97
C GLY A 178 -6.34 -8.11 -11.09
N ALA A 179 -6.70 -9.28 -10.54
CA ALA A 179 -7.88 -9.43 -9.68
C ALA A 179 -7.61 -9.15 -8.18
N GLU A 180 -6.35 -8.99 -7.78
CA GLU A 180 -5.99 -8.76 -6.37
C GLU A 180 -6.07 -7.27 -6.03
N ALA A 181 -6.84 -6.92 -5.00
CA ALA A 181 -6.80 -5.59 -4.39
C ALA A 181 -5.59 -5.49 -3.44
N VAL A 182 -4.58 -4.72 -3.83
CA VAL A 182 -3.28 -4.63 -3.14
C VAL A 182 -3.29 -3.51 -2.11
N VAL A 183 -3.77 -2.33 -2.50
CA VAL A 183 -3.87 -1.16 -1.62
C VAL A 183 -5.26 -0.55 -1.76
N ALA A 184 -5.92 -0.29 -0.64
CA ALA A 184 -7.17 0.47 -0.60
C ALA A 184 -6.94 1.77 0.17
N ILE A 185 -7.45 2.88 -0.36
CA ILE A 185 -7.31 4.22 0.22
C ILE A 185 -8.69 4.84 0.31
N GLY A 186 -9.02 5.35 1.50
CA GLY A 186 -10.21 6.15 1.76
C GLY A 186 -9.83 7.56 2.23
N TYR A 187 -10.69 8.52 1.91
CA TYR A 187 -10.55 9.92 2.29
C TYR A 187 -11.79 10.36 3.07
N PRO A 188 -11.84 10.09 4.39
CA PRO A 188 -13.02 10.36 5.19
C PRO A 188 -13.26 11.87 5.35
N GLY A 189 -14.52 12.29 5.22
CA GLY A 189 -14.96 13.66 5.49
C GLY A 189 -15.35 14.43 4.25
N ASP A 190 -14.38 14.77 3.40
CA ASP A 190 -14.57 15.69 2.26
C ASP A 190 -14.09 15.04 0.94
N PRO A 191 -15.00 14.70 0.01
CA PRO A 191 -14.64 14.12 -1.28
C PRO A 191 -13.99 15.12 -2.25
N ASP A 192 -14.24 16.43 -2.10
CA ASP A 192 -13.73 17.49 -2.99
C ASP A 192 -12.30 17.89 -2.61
N ASN A 193 -12.00 17.91 -1.31
CA ASN A 193 -10.66 18.20 -0.76
C ASN A 193 -9.94 16.94 -0.30
N ARG A 194 -9.80 16.00 -1.24
CA ARG A 194 -9.26 14.67 -1.01
C ARG A 194 -7.88 14.70 -0.34
N GLY A 195 -7.82 14.10 0.86
CA GLY A 195 -6.56 13.90 1.58
C GLY A 195 -6.05 15.14 2.31
N ASP A 196 -6.80 16.23 2.33
CA ASP A 196 -6.39 17.47 3.01
C ASP A 196 -6.52 17.38 4.54
N ARG A 197 -7.34 16.46 5.06
CA ARG A 197 -7.53 16.24 6.50
C ARG A 197 -7.04 14.87 6.96
N LEU A 198 -7.57 13.81 6.36
CA LEU A 198 -7.35 12.44 6.79
C LEU A 198 -7.29 11.50 5.59
N ILE A 199 -6.32 10.58 5.62
CA ILE A 199 -6.16 9.50 4.66
C ILE A 199 -6.12 8.20 5.46
N ALA A 200 -6.96 7.25 5.09
CA ALA A 200 -6.92 5.89 5.61
C ALA A 200 -6.43 4.97 4.49
N LEU A 201 -5.26 4.35 4.67
CA LEU A 201 -4.66 3.46 3.68
C LEU A 201 -4.52 2.06 4.28
N ALA A 202 -4.95 1.05 3.54
CA ALA A 202 -4.77 -0.36 3.89
C ALA A 202 -3.93 -1.02 2.80
N HIS A 203 -2.68 -1.35 3.14
CA HIS A 203 -1.77 -2.07 2.27
C HIS A 203 -1.89 -3.57 2.57
N ARG A 204 -2.70 -4.28 1.78
CA ARG A 204 -3.10 -5.67 2.07
C ARG A 204 -1.96 -6.66 1.86
N ARG A 205 -1.19 -6.47 0.78
CA ARG A 205 -0.06 -7.38 0.45
C ARG A 205 1.08 -7.30 1.47
N ASP A 206 1.40 -6.10 1.93
CA ASP A 206 2.46 -5.86 2.91
C ASP A 206 1.98 -5.87 4.37
N GLY A 207 0.67 -6.07 4.60
CA GLY A 207 0.13 -6.34 5.93
C GLY A 207 0.12 -5.14 6.89
N TYR A 208 -0.03 -3.91 6.39
CA TYR A 208 -0.12 -2.72 7.25
C TYR A 208 -1.26 -1.77 6.88
N THR A 209 -1.65 -0.94 7.85
CA THR A 209 -2.59 0.15 7.66
C THR A 209 -1.98 1.46 8.14
N LEU A 210 -2.29 2.54 7.44
CA LEU A 210 -1.89 3.90 7.79
C LEU A 210 -3.13 4.74 8.04
N GLU A 211 -3.06 5.55 9.07
CA GLU A 211 -3.95 6.67 9.30
C GLU A 211 -3.10 7.93 9.29
N ILE A 212 -3.24 8.74 8.25
CA ILE A 212 -2.41 9.93 8.00
C ILE A 212 -3.30 11.15 8.21
N ARG A 213 -3.00 11.93 9.24
CA ARG A 213 -3.71 13.17 9.58
C ARG A 213 -2.84 14.35 9.23
N ASN A 214 -3.36 15.27 8.43
CA ASN A 214 -2.70 16.56 8.24
C ASN A 214 -2.94 17.41 9.49
N LEU A 215 -1.87 17.92 10.07
CA LEU A 215 -1.94 18.85 11.18
C LEU A 215 -2.18 20.24 10.60
N ALA A 216 -3.17 20.95 11.14
CA ALA A 216 -3.35 22.35 10.80
C ALA A 216 -2.05 23.10 11.10
N ALA A 217 -1.68 24.03 10.22
CA ALA A 217 -0.65 25.01 10.57
C ALA A 217 -1.08 25.65 11.90
N ALA A 218 -0.21 25.64 12.91
CA ALA A 218 -0.49 26.35 14.15
C ALA A 218 -0.85 27.80 13.76
N PRO A 219 -1.95 28.38 14.29
CA PRO A 219 -2.23 29.78 14.03
C PRO A 219 -0.99 30.56 14.43
N ALA A 220 -0.42 31.33 13.50
CA ALA A 220 0.65 32.25 13.81
C ALA A 220 0.14 33.09 14.98
N GLY A 221 0.78 32.95 16.15
CA GLY A 221 0.32 33.63 17.36
C GLY A 221 0.15 35.09 17.03
N ASP A 222 -1.09 35.59 17.16
CA ASP A 222 -1.37 37.01 17.10
C ASP A 222 -0.45 37.64 18.14
N GLY A 223 0.60 38.28 17.62
CA GLY A 223 1.54 39.03 18.42
C GLY A 223 0.73 40.11 19.12
N VAL A 224 0.54 39.91 20.43
CA VAL A 224 0.22 41.00 21.35
C VAL A 224 1.31 42.06 21.14
N ARG A 225 0.96 43.08 20.35
CA ARG A 225 1.65 44.37 20.34
C ARG A 225 1.20 45.15 21.59
N PRO A 226 2.10 46.00 22.12
CA PRO A 226 2.43 46.12 23.54
C PRO A 226 1.31 46.65 24.44
#